data_AF-A0A9X4C162-F1
#
_entry.id   AF-A0A9X4C162-F1
#
_cell.length_a   1.000
_cell.length_b   1.000
_cell.length_c   1.000
_cell.angle_alpha   90.00
_cell.angle_beta   90.00
_cell.angle_gamma   90.00
#
_symmetry.space_group_name_H-M   'P 1'
#
loop_
_entity.id
_entity.type
_entity.pdbx_description
1 polymer ?
#
loop_
_entity_poly.entity_id
_entity_poly.type
_entity_poly.pdbx_seq_one_letter_code
_entity_poly.pdbx_strand_id
1 'polypeptide(L)'
;MTQQATSTPTAVQLYYVTLRWPQDDSGSFSQRVNASDAWEACMLTAKLMAESREEKTDGTYEAFEDQADREAWIAERASDSMECCLVADSLKSDLEALFASELFPDGDTFDIDIEALRTLVTANRELLRAKPSIPKLALKFKMVDSGNCRVYYTDPNKRLLCFQLASRKTFELLYCTQEGEPSHTIDHLNKVVLDFPQSEPGIAADFIEWWELVNKPAPTVN
;
A
#
# COMPACT_ATOMS: atom_id res chain seq x y z
N MET A 1 46.80 -36.49 -5.68
CA MET A 1 45.87 -35.68 -6.49
C MET A 1 45.03 -34.87 -5.51
N THR A 2 45.39 -33.62 -5.29
CA THR A 2 44.70 -32.70 -4.39
C THR A 2 43.61 -32.00 -5.19
N GLN A 3 42.34 -32.32 -4.91
CA GLN A 3 41.22 -31.58 -5.48
C GLN A 3 41.17 -30.19 -4.85
N GLN A 4 41.37 -29.15 -5.67
CA GLN A 4 41.05 -27.78 -5.31
C GLN A 4 39.54 -27.63 -5.30
N ALA A 5 38.97 -27.33 -4.13
CA ALA A 5 37.61 -26.85 -4.02
C ALA A 5 37.53 -25.47 -4.69
N THR A 6 36.86 -25.41 -5.83
CA THR A 6 36.46 -24.16 -6.45
C THR A 6 35.35 -23.54 -5.59
N SER A 7 35.69 -22.54 -4.78
CA SER A 7 34.71 -21.72 -4.07
C SER A 7 33.94 -20.88 -5.10
N THR A 8 32.71 -21.26 -5.39
CA THR A 8 31.76 -20.42 -6.12
C THR A 8 31.56 -19.12 -5.32
N PRO A 9 31.63 -17.92 -5.94
CA PRO A 9 31.32 -16.69 -5.23
C PRO A 9 29.90 -16.76 -4.68
N THR A 10 29.76 -16.63 -3.36
CA THR A 10 28.47 -16.64 -2.68
C THR A 10 27.66 -15.44 -3.15
N ALA A 11 26.49 -15.68 -3.75
CA ALA A 11 25.63 -14.61 -4.23
C ALA A 11 25.11 -13.78 -3.05
N VAL A 12 25.13 -12.46 -3.19
CA VAL A 12 24.58 -11.54 -2.19
C VAL A 12 23.05 -11.62 -2.24
N GLN A 13 22.42 -11.81 -1.08
CA GLN A 13 20.97 -11.92 -0.91
C GLN A 13 20.46 -10.91 0.11
N LEU A 14 19.16 -10.60 0.05
CA LEU A 14 18.51 -9.69 0.99
C LEU A 14 18.00 -10.47 2.21
N TYR A 15 18.51 -10.09 3.38
CA TYR A 15 18.10 -10.63 4.68
C TYR A 15 17.27 -9.60 5.45
N TYR A 16 16.35 -10.08 6.26
CA TYR A 16 15.73 -9.33 7.34
C TYR A 16 16.31 -9.83 8.66
N VAL A 17 16.86 -8.91 9.45
CA VAL A 17 17.51 -9.21 10.71
C VAL A 17 16.90 -8.37 11.81
N THR A 18 16.60 -9.00 12.94
CA THR A 18 16.14 -8.35 14.17
C THR A 18 17.12 -8.67 15.30
N LEU A 19 17.73 -7.62 15.85
CA LEU A 19 18.62 -7.69 17.01
C LEU A 19 17.91 -7.09 18.23
N ARG A 20 18.32 -7.51 19.43
CA ARG A 20 17.79 -6.97 20.69
C ARG A 20 18.65 -5.81 21.17
N TRP A 21 18.02 -4.74 21.66
CA TRP A 21 18.75 -3.73 22.43
C TRP A 21 19.20 -4.33 23.79
N PRO A 22 20.45 -4.10 24.24
CA PRO A 22 20.95 -4.70 25.48
C PRO A 22 20.25 -4.23 26.76
N GLN A 23 19.43 -3.17 26.71
CA GLN A 23 18.55 -2.78 27.80
C GLN A 23 17.17 -3.44 27.62
N ASP A 24 16.69 -4.13 28.65
CA ASP A 24 15.50 -5.00 28.59
C ASP A 24 14.21 -4.31 28.10
N ASP A 25 14.10 -2.98 28.24
CA ASP A 25 12.92 -2.20 27.84
C ASP A 25 13.09 -1.45 26.50
N SER A 26 14.26 -1.53 25.86
CA SER A 26 14.60 -0.72 24.67
C SER A 26 14.12 -1.31 23.35
N GLY A 27 13.46 -2.47 23.39
CA GLY A 27 12.84 -3.11 22.22
C GLY A 27 13.83 -3.77 21.28
N SER A 28 13.51 -3.79 19.99
CA SER A 28 14.32 -4.43 18.95
C SER A 28 14.85 -3.44 17.92
N PHE A 29 15.92 -3.84 17.23
CA PHE A 29 16.48 -3.14 16.08
C PHE A 29 16.42 -4.05 14.88
N SER A 30 15.56 -3.71 13.90
CA SER A 30 15.36 -4.53 12.71
C SER A 30 15.81 -3.80 11.46
N GLN A 31 16.52 -4.50 10.57
CA GLN A 31 16.98 -3.96 9.29
C GLN A 31 16.86 -4.97 8.16
N ARG A 32 16.84 -4.44 6.93
CA ARG A 32 17.05 -5.24 5.72
C ARG A 32 18.43 -4.97 5.17
N VAL A 33 19.24 -6.01 5.00
CA VAL A 33 20.64 -5.88 4.56
C VAL A 33 20.96 -6.88 3.47
N ASN A 34 21.84 -6.47 2.56
CA ASN A 34 22.39 -7.36 1.53
C ASN A 34 23.65 -8.03 2.08
N ALA A 35 23.67 -9.36 2.12
CA ALA A 35 24.78 -10.14 2.66
C ALA A 35 24.95 -11.46 1.88
N SER A 36 26.15 -12.03 1.94
CA SER A 36 26.46 -13.33 1.36
C SER A 36 25.95 -14.50 2.21
N ASP A 37 25.83 -14.29 3.52
CA ASP A 37 25.27 -15.27 4.46
C ASP A 37 24.59 -14.59 5.67
N ALA A 38 23.94 -15.40 6.50
CA ALA A 38 23.21 -14.94 7.68
C ALA A 38 24.10 -14.29 8.74
N TRP A 39 25.34 -14.74 8.90
CA TRP A 39 26.26 -14.15 9.88
C TRP A 39 26.72 -12.77 9.45
N GLU A 40 27.08 -12.61 8.18
CA GLU A 40 27.40 -11.31 7.60
C GLU A 40 26.19 -10.37 7.71
N ALA A 41 24.97 -10.84 7.47
CA ALA A 41 23.76 -10.05 7.66
C ALA A 41 23.60 -9.55 9.11
N CYS A 42 23.81 -10.43 10.09
CA CYS A 42 23.78 -10.06 11.51
C CYS A 42 24.87 -9.04 11.85
N MET A 43 26.09 -9.24 11.36
CA MET A 43 27.21 -8.31 11.57
C MET A 43 26.97 -6.94 10.96
N LEU A 44 26.43 -6.87 9.73
CA LEU A 44 26.07 -5.61 9.08
C LEU A 44 24.96 -4.90 9.85
N THR A 45 23.95 -5.63 10.32
CA THR A 45 22.85 -5.06 11.11
C THR A 45 23.35 -4.54 12.46
N ALA A 46 24.24 -5.27 13.13
CA ALA A 46 24.84 -4.86 14.39
C ALA A 46 25.73 -3.61 14.23
N LYS A 47 26.42 -3.45 13.10
CA LYS A 47 27.15 -2.22 12.77
C LYS A 47 26.22 -1.02 12.65
N LEU A 48 25.11 -1.15 11.89
CA LEU A 48 24.08 -0.11 11.76
C LEU A 48 23.45 0.22 13.12
N MET A 49 23.30 -0.77 13.99
CA MET A 49 22.80 -0.59 15.35
C MET A 49 23.78 0.20 16.22
N ALA A 50 25.09 -0.07 16.11
CA ALA A 50 26.12 0.70 16.80
C ALA A 50 26.15 2.16 16.31
N GLU A 51 26.03 2.39 15.00
CA GLU A 51 25.91 3.74 14.43
C GLU A 51 24.66 4.48 14.96
N SER A 52 23.51 3.79 15.00
CA SER A 52 22.28 4.37 15.56
C SER A 52 22.39 4.69 17.07
N ARG A 53 23.14 3.87 17.82
CA ARG A 53 23.48 4.12 19.24
C ARG A 53 24.30 5.39 19.38
N GLU A 54 25.29 5.58 18.52
CA GLU A 54 26.19 6.74 18.52
C GLU A 54 25.48 8.05 18.13
N GLU A 55 24.54 7.99 17.18
CA GLU A 55 23.78 9.16 16.70
C GLU A 55 22.72 9.64 17.70
N LYS A 56 22.13 8.74 18.51
CA LYS A 56 21.15 9.08 19.54
C LYS A 56 21.85 9.73 20.74
N THR A 57 22.09 11.03 20.60
CA THR A 57 22.93 11.90 21.43
C THR A 57 22.31 12.33 22.77
N ASP A 58 21.16 11.78 23.18
CA ASP A 58 20.48 12.12 24.44
C ASP A 58 21.05 11.37 25.67
N GLY A 59 22.29 10.88 25.59
CA GLY A 59 22.97 10.22 26.73
C GLY A 59 22.33 8.90 27.15
N THR A 60 21.46 8.31 26.31
CA THR A 60 20.79 7.03 26.59
C THR A 60 21.77 5.86 26.62
N TYR A 61 22.88 5.99 25.89
CA TYR A 61 23.91 4.98 25.80
C TYR A 61 25.29 5.59 26.08
N GLU A 62 26.10 4.90 26.85
CA GLU A 62 27.50 5.26 27.03
C GLU A 62 28.22 5.20 25.67
N ALA A 63 29.17 6.11 25.45
CA ALA A 63 30.01 6.06 24.27
C ALA A 63 30.91 4.81 24.33
N PHE A 64 31.25 4.25 23.18
CA PHE A 64 32.28 3.21 23.12
C PHE A 64 33.62 3.76 23.59
N GLU A 65 34.36 2.97 24.36
CA GLU A 65 35.65 3.39 24.91
C GLU A 65 36.70 3.54 23.80
N ASP A 66 36.71 2.58 22.88
CA ASP A 66 37.57 2.56 21.70
C ASP A 66 36.96 1.72 20.56
N GLN A 67 37.71 1.58 19.48
CA GLN A 67 37.28 0.80 18.31
C GLN A 67 37.17 -0.71 18.61
N ALA A 68 37.97 -1.25 19.52
CA ALA A 68 37.95 -2.67 19.86
C ALA A 68 36.72 -3.01 20.71
N ASP A 69 36.38 -2.15 21.66
CA ASP A 69 35.13 -2.21 22.44
C ASP A 69 33.90 -2.18 21.52
N ARG A 70 33.90 -1.24 20.55
CA ARG A 70 32.86 -1.16 19.53
C ARG A 70 32.72 -2.44 18.72
N GLU A 71 33.81 -3.01 18.25
CA GLU A 71 33.81 -4.24 17.45
C GLU A 71 33.37 -5.46 18.26
N ALA A 72 33.80 -5.57 19.52
CA ALA A 72 33.38 -6.62 20.44
C ALA A 72 31.86 -6.54 20.70
N TRP A 73 31.33 -5.33 20.94
CA TRP A 73 29.91 -5.11 21.10
C TRP A 73 29.12 -5.47 19.85
N ILE A 74 29.60 -5.11 18.65
CA ILE A 74 28.97 -5.49 17.38
C ILE A 74 28.90 -7.02 17.23
N ALA A 75 30.00 -7.73 17.51
CA ALA A 75 30.05 -9.18 17.40
C ALA A 75 29.12 -9.87 18.41
N GLU A 76 29.06 -9.35 19.64
CA GLU A 76 28.14 -9.82 20.67
C GLU A 76 26.68 -9.66 20.21
N ARG A 77 26.30 -8.47 19.73
CA ARG A 77 24.94 -8.18 19.25
C ARG A 77 24.58 -9.00 18.02
N ALA A 78 25.51 -9.22 17.10
CA ALA A 78 25.30 -10.08 15.94
C ALA A 78 25.02 -11.53 16.34
N SER A 79 25.66 -12.02 17.42
CA SER A 79 25.43 -13.37 17.95
C SER A 79 24.10 -13.52 18.68
N ASP A 80 23.59 -12.42 19.25
CA ASP A 80 22.31 -12.34 19.97
C ASP A 80 21.14 -11.93 19.06
N SER A 81 21.18 -12.36 17.79
CA SER A 81 20.10 -12.09 16.85
C SER A 81 18.83 -12.82 17.27
N MET A 82 17.72 -12.09 17.36
CA MET A 82 16.40 -12.68 17.62
C MET A 82 15.82 -13.35 16.37
N GLU A 83 16.07 -12.76 15.20
CA GLU A 83 15.61 -13.25 13.92
C GLU A 83 16.62 -12.89 12.84
N CYS A 84 16.90 -13.84 11.94
CA CYS A 84 17.66 -13.62 10.72
C CYS A 84 17.12 -14.56 9.65
N CYS A 85 16.41 -14.01 8.66
CA CYS A 85 15.76 -14.79 7.62
C CYS A 85 15.99 -14.16 6.24
N LEU A 86 16.02 -15.00 5.20
CA LEU A 86 16.00 -14.52 3.83
C LEU A 86 14.64 -13.89 3.54
N VAL A 87 14.65 -12.67 3.00
CA VAL A 87 13.40 -11.98 2.62
C VAL A 87 12.65 -12.77 1.55
N ALA A 88 13.38 -13.47 0.67
CA ALA A 88 12.79 -14.36 -0.31
C ALA A 88 11.96 -15.47 0.34
N ASP A 89 12.50 -16.16 1.34
CA ASP A 89 11.81 -17.27 2.00
C ASP A 89 10.61 -16.80 2.80
N SER A 90 10.74 -15.67 3.51
CA SER A 90 9.60 -15.03 4.18
C SER A 90 8.49 -14.68 3.18
N LEU A 91 8.83 -14.10 2.03
CA LEU A 91 7.86 -13.76 0.99
C LEU A 91 7.19 -15.01 0.42
N LYS A 92 7.92 -16.11 0.20
CA LYS A 92 7.33 -17.37 -0.26
C LYS A 92 6.28 -17.85 0.74
N SER A 93 6.64 -17.91 2.03
CA SER A 93 5.72 -18.32 3.09
C SER A 93 4.47 -17.43 3.14
N ASP A 94 4.63 -16.11 2.99
CA ASP A 94 3.51 -15.17 3.00
C ASP A 94 2.60 -15.35 1.77
N LEU A 95 3.17 -15.60 0.58
CA LEU A 95 2.42 -15.87 -0.64
C LEU A 95 1.63 -17.18 -0.56
N GLU A 96 2.26 -18.23 -0.04
CA GLU A 96 1.60 -19.52 0.20
C GLU A 96 0.45 -19.35 1.19
N ALA A 97 0.63 -18.57 2.26
CA ALA A 97 -0.42 -18.33 3.25
C ALA A 97 -1.58 -17.47 2.70
N LEU A 98 -1.28 -16.43 1.91
CA LEU A 98 -2.28 -15.48 1.41
C LEU A 98 -3.03 -15.96 0.16
N PHE A 99 -2.36 -16.71 -0.70
CA PHE A 99 -2.86 -17.10 -2.04
C PHE A 99 -2.88 -18.61 -2.23
N ALA A 100 -2.96 -19.39 -1.15
CA ALA A 100 -2.96 -20.86 -1.19
C ALA A 100 -3.96 -21.42 -2.21
N SER A 101 -5.20 -20.90 -2.20
CA SER A 101 -6.28 -21.38 -3.07
C SER A 101 -6.02 -21.14 -4.55
N GLU A 102 -5.32 -20.05 -4.88
CA GLU A 102 -5.02 -19.63 -6.24
C GLU A 102 -3.74 -20.30 -6.76
N LEU A 103 -2.74 -20.48 -5.89
CA LEU A 103 -1.46 -21.09 -6.23
C LEU A 103 -1.56 -22.63 -6.28
N PHE A 104 -2.34 -23.23 -5.38
CA PHE A 104 -2.45 -24.68 -5.19
C PHE A 104 -3.91 -25.14 -5.22
N PRO A 105 -4.63 -24.94 -6.34
CA PRO A 105 -6.07 -25.27 -6.42
C PRO A 105 -6.35 -26.77 -6.19
N ASP A 106 -5.39 -27.63 -6.52
CA ASP A 106 -5.48 -29.09 -6.34
C ASP A 106 -4.88 -29.56 -4.99
N GLY A 107 -4.37 -28.64 -4.17
CA GLY A 107 -3.75 -28.92 -2.86
C GLY A 107 -2.28 -29.32 -2.90
N ASP A 108 -1.70 -29.54 -4.08
CA ASP A 108 -0.27 -29.85 -4.27
C ASP A 108 0.58 -28.58 -4.25
N THR A 109 1.55 -28.52 -3.32
CA THR A 109 2.44 -27.36 -3.17
C THR A 109 3.70 -27.48 -4.04
N PHE A 110 4.27 -26.34 -4.42
CA PHE A 110 5.54 -26.23 -5.13
C PHE A 110 6.33 -25.01 -4.66
N ASP A 111 7.66 -25.04 -4.82
CA ASP A 111 8.51 -23.90 -4.48
C ASP A 111 8.28 -22.74 -5.46
N ILE A 112 8.02 -21.54 -4.93
CA ILE A 112 7.77 -20.35 -5.73
C ILE A 112 9.10 -19.80 -6.27
N ASP A 113 9.23 -19.73 -7.60
CA ASP A 113 10.38 -19.11 -8.25
C ASP A 113 10.31 -17.57 -8.12
N ILE A 114 11.19 -17.01 -7.28
CA ILE A 114 11.26 -15.58 -6.99
C ILE A 114 11.74 -14.75 -8.19
N GLU A 115 12.56 -15.30 -9.08
CA GLU A 115 13.01 -14.59 -10.29
C GLU A 115 11.89 -14.50 -11.34
N ALA A 116 11.12 -15.59 -11.48
CA ALA A 116 9.91 -15.58 -12.29
C ALA A 116 8.89 -14.58 -11.73
N LEU A 117 8.66 -14.59 -10.42
CA LEU A 117 7.77 -13.65 -9.75
C LEU A 117 8.23 -12.20 -9.94
N ARG A 118 9.53 -11.90 -9.80
CA ARG A 118 10.09 -10.55 -10.06
C ARG A 118 9.77 -10.08 -11.47
N THR A 119 9.91 -10.97 -12.46
CA THR A 119 9.59 -10.68 -13.86
C THR A 119 8.12 -10.31 -14.02
N LEU A 120 7.22 -11.09 -13.42
CA LEU A 120 5.77 -10.85 -13.45
C LEU A 120 5.37 -9.53 -12.75
N VAL A 121 5.92 -9.26 -11.56
CA VAL A 121 5.69 -8.02 -10.81
C VAL A 121 6.15 -6.81 -11.62
N THR A 122 7.33 -6.90 -12.24
CA THR A 122 7.88 -5.81 -13.05
C THR A 122 7.01 -5.54 -14.28
N ALA A 123 6.57 -6.59 -14.98
CA ALA A 123 5.73 -6.48 -16.17
C ALA A 123 4.34 -5.90 -15.86
N ASN A 124 3.80 -6.18 -14.67
CA ASN A 124 2.43 -5.82 -14.27
C ASN A 124 2.36 -4.71 -13.23
N ARG A 125 3.45 -3.99 -12.97
CA ARG A 125 3.57 -3.03 -11.86
C ARG A 125 2.45 -1.98 -11.78
N GLU A 126 1.90 -1.57 -12.93
CA GLU A 126 0.83 -0.57 -12.98
C GLU A 126 -0.52 -1.14 -12.51
N LEU A 127 -0.76 -2.44 -12.72
CA LEU A 127 -1.94 -3.14 -12.20
C LEU A 127 -1.87 -3.32 -10.68
N LEU A 128 -0.66 -3.44 -10.14
CA LEU A 128 -0.41 -3.57 -8.70
C LEU A 128 -0.52 -2.23 -7.96
N ARG A 129 -0.60 -1.09 -8.66
CA ARG A 129 -0.82 0.20 -8.04
C ARG A 129 -2.25 0.23 -7.49
N ALA A 130 -2.37 0.19 -6.16
CA ALA A 130 -3.64 0.41 -5.47
C ALA A 130 -4.27 1.70 -5.99
N LYS A 131 -5.46 1.60 -6.58
CA LYS A 131 -6.20 2.79 -6.99
C LYS A 131 -6.57 3.53 -5.71
N PRO A 132 -6.28 4.84 -5.60
CA PRO A 132 -6.63 5.60 -4.42
C PRO A 132 -8.13 5.47 -4.16
N SER A 133 -8.51 4.84 -3.05
CA SER A 133 -9.89 4.81 -2.59
C SER A 133 -10.20 6.20 -2.05
N ILE A 134 -10.59 7.13 -2.91
CA ILE A 134 -11.03 8.44 -2.45
C ILE A 134 -12.29 8.19 -1.60
N PRO A 135 -12.33 8.59 -0.31
CA PRO A 135 -13.52 8.42 0.51
C PRO A 135 -14.71 9.05 -0.23
N LYS A 136 -15.72 8.25 -0.56
CA LYS A 136 -16.87 8.75 -1.31
C LYS A 136 -17.69 9.65 -0.38
N LEU A 137 -17.87 10.90 -0.77
CA LEU A 137 -18.75 11.83 -0.07
C LEU A 137 -20.21 11.48 -0.40
N ALA A 138 -20.97 11.09 0.62
CA ALA A 138 -22.39 10.81 0.49
C ALA A 138 -23.17 12.10 0.19
N LEU A 139 -23.80 12.13 -0.97
CA LEU A 139 -24.67 13.19 -1.42
C LEU A 139 -26.10 12.88 -0.99
N LYS A 140 -26.72 13.86 -0.32
CA LYS A 140 -28.13 13.81 0.07
C LYS A 140 -28.97 14.61 -0.92
N PHE A 141 -30.02 14.00 -1.45
CA PHE A 141 -30.91 14.66 -2.40
C PHE A 141 -31.59 15.88 -1.77
N LYS A 142 -31.73 16.94 -2.56
CA LYS A 142 -32.39 18.19 -2.15
C LYS A 142 -33.63 18.47 -2.97
N MET A 143 -33.49 18.56 -4.29
CA MET A 143 -34.59 18.91 -5.21
C MET A 143 -34.21 18.67 -6.67
N VAL A 144 -35.22 18.62 -7.55
CA VAL A 144 -35.08 18.64 -9.01
C VAL A 144 -35.56 19.99 -9.52
N ASP A 145 -34.81 20.58 -10.45
CA ASP A 145 -35.19 21.77 -11.21
C ASP A 145 -35.17 21.42 -12.71
N SER A 146 -36.34 21.02 -13.21
CA SER A 146 -36.51 20.65 -14.61
C SER A 146 -36.36 21.83 -15.56
N GLY A 147 -36.61 23.07 -15.10
CA GLY A 147 -36.49 24.27 -15.93
C GLY A 147 -35.04 24.54 -16.34
N ASN A 148 -34.11 24.30 -15.43
CA ASN A 148 -32.67 24.44 -15.68
C ASN A 148 -31.97 23.10 -15.95
N CYS A 149 -32.69 21.99 -16.04
CA CYS A 149 -32.15 20.64 -16.22
C CYS A 149 -31.12 20.26 -15.12
N ARG A 150 -31.46 20.54 -13.86
CA ARG A 150 -30.57 20.35 -12.70
C ARG A 150 -31.17 19.41 -11.65
N VAL A 151 -30.32 18.60 -11.03
CA VAL A 151 -30.65 17.79 -9.83
C VAL A 151 -29.71 18.19 -8.69
N TYR A 152 -30.28 18.71 -7.61
CA TYR A 152 -29.51 19.29 -6.50
C TYR A 152 -29.29 18.29 -5.36
N TYR A 153 -28.09 18.36 -4.81
CA TYR A 153 -27.63 17.58 -3.67
C TYR A 153 -26.89 18.43 -2.66
N THR A 154 -26.82 17.96 -1.42
CA THR A 154 -25.92 18.52 -0.40
C THR A 154 -24.88 17.49 0.00
N ASP A 155 -23.63 17.94 0.18
CA ASP A 155 -22.56 17.12 0.72
C ASP A 155 -22.56 17.11 2.29
N PRO A 156 -21.69 16.31 2.94
CA PRO A 156 -21.61 16.27 4.41
C PRO A 156 -21.24 17.61 5.07
N ASN A 157 -20.61 18.52 4.32
CA ASN A 157 -20.27 19.88 4.76
C ASN A 157 -21.39 20.89 4.47
N LYS A 158 -22.59 20.42 4.10
CA LYS A 158 -23.76 21.23 3.75
C LYS A 158 -23.55 22.17 2.55
N ARG A 159 -22.61 21.84 1.67
CA ARG A 159 -22.36 22.58 0.43
C ARG A 159 -23.36 22.13 -0.63
N LEU A 160 -23.90 23.07 -1.40
CA LEU A 160 -24.86 22.79 -2.45
C LEU A 160 -24.13 22.40 -3.73
N LEU A 161 -24.53 21.27 -4.30
CA LEU A 161 -24.03 20.75 -5.56
C LEU A 161 -25.20 20.50 -6.49
N CYS A 162 -24.97 20.58 -7.80
CA CYS A 162 -25.98 20.29 -8.79
C CYS A 162 -25.41 19.49 -9.95
N PHE A 163 -26.11 18.41 -10.31
CA PHE A 163 -25.88 17.71 -11.56
C PHE A 163 -26.68 18.41 -12.65
N GLN A 164 -25.99 19.00 -13.62
CA GLN A 164 -26.61 19.69 -14.75
C GLN A 164 -26.42 18.87 -16.03
N LEU A 165 -27.47 18.75 -16.83
CA LEU A 165 -27.38 18.12 -18.14
C LEU A 165 -26.48 18.95 -19.05
N ALA A 166 -25.30 18.43 -19.39
CA ALA A 166 -24.33 19.09 -20.26
C ALA A 166 -24.50 18.66 -21.73
N SER A 167 -24.85 17.40 -21.95
CA SER A 167 -25.19 16.87 -23.27
C SER A 167 -26.22 15.74 -23.16
N ARG A 168 -26.64 15.14 -24.28
CA ARG A 168 -27.69 14.11 -24.29
C ARG A 168 -27.35 12.98 -23.30
N LYS A 169 -28.15 12.88 -22.23
CA LYS A 169 -27.99 11.92 -21.12
C LYS A 169 -26.61 11.92 -20.45
N THR A 170 -25.90 13.05 -20.47
CA THR A 170 -24.61 13.19 -19.77
C THR A 170 -24.68 14.40 -18.85
N PHE A 171 -24.35 14.18 -17.57
CA PHE A 171 -24.39 15.21 -16.55
C PHE A 171 -22.99 15.62 -16.14
N GLU A 172 -22.85 16.90 -15.81
CA GLU A 172 -21.70 17.44 -15.10
C GLU A 172 -22.10 17.77 -13.67
N LEU A 173 -21.20 17.53 -12.72
CA LEU A 173 -21.39 17.94 -11.34
C LEU A 173 -20.77 19.32 -11.14
N LEU A 174 -21.55 20.26 -10.63
CA LEU A 174 -21.09 21.61 -10.33
C LEU A 174 -21.22 21.91 -8.84
N TYR A 175 -20.29 22.72 -8.34
CA TYR A 175 -20.50 23.47 -7.10
C TYR A 175 -21.51 24.57 -7.35
N CYS A 176 -22.51 24.74 -6.48
CA CYS A 176 -23.59 25.69 -6.70
C CYS A 176 -23.66 26.67 -5.49
N THR A 177 -23.96 27.93 -5.75
CA THR A 177 -24.12 28.96 -4.70
C THR A 177 -25.30 28.60 -3.80
N GLN A 178 -25.45 29.28 -2.66
CA GLN A 178 -26.61 29.03 -1.78
C GLN A 178 -27.95 29.32 -2.48
N GLU A 179 -27.96 30.21 -3.48
CA GLU A 179 -29.10 30.58 -4.30
C GLU A 179 -29.40 29.56 -5.41
N GLY A 180 -28.53 28.57 -5.61
CA GLY A 180 -28.70 27.52 -6.63
C GLY A 180 -27.95 27.76 -7.93
N GLU A 181 -27.20 28.85 -8.05
CA GLU A 181 -26.48 29.15 -9.29
C GLU A 181 -25.18 28.35 -9.41
N PRO A 182 -24.89 27.70 -10.55
CA PRO A 182 -23.65 26.96 -10.73
C PRO A 182 -22.44 27.89 -10.71
N SER A 183 -21.40 27.46 -10.02
CA SER A 183 -20.13 28.18 -9.89
C SER A 183 -19.06 27.58 -10.80
N HIS A 184 -18.69 26.32 -10.57
CA HIS A 184 -17.64 25.64 -11.33
C HIS A 184 -17.86 24.12 -11.30
N THR A 185 -17.40 23.45 -12.36
CA THR A 185 -17.46 21.99 -12.49
C THR A 185 -16.49 21.33 -11.52
N ILE A 186 -16.93 20.25 -10.89
CA ILE A 186 -16.15 19.42 -9.99
C ILE A 186 -16.30 17.95 -10.37
N ASP A 187 -15.38 17.12 -9.89
CA ASP A 187 -15.42 15.70 -10.15
C ASP A 187 -16.52 14.99 -9.31
N HIS A 188 -17.20 14.05 -9.96
CA HIS A 188 -18.20 13.16 -9.39
C HIS A 188 -17.62 11.81 -8.94
N LEU A 189 -16.37 11.46 -9.33
CA LEU A 189 -15.74 10.16 -9.02
C LEU A 189 -15.62 9.85 -7.53
N ASN A 190 -15.48 10.88 -6.68
CA ASN A 190 -15.43 10.73 -5.22
C ASN A 190 -16.77 11.02 -4.54
N LYS A 191 -17.89 10.98 -5.26
CA LYS A 191 -19.23 11.17 -4.71
C LYS A 191 -20.00 9.87 -4.75
N VAL A 192 -20.92 9.70 -3.80
CA VAL A 192 -21.91 8.62 -3.83
C VAL A 192 -23.30 9.21 -3.63
N VAL A 193 -24.20 8.94 -4.55
CA VAL A 193 -25.62 9.29 -4.43
C VAL A 193 -26.31 8.09 -3.79
N LEU A 194 -26.78 8.27 -2.56
CA LEU A 194 -27.51 7.23 -1.81
C LEU A 194 -29.02 7.44 -1.85
N ASP A 195 -29.45 8.67 -2.05
CA ASP A 195 -30.84 9.10 -2.06
C ASP A 195 -31.15 9.67 -3.44
N PHE A 196 -31.96 8.96 -4.23
CA PHE A 196 -32.30 9.37 -5.59
C PHE A 196 -33.61 10.18 -5.61
N PRO A 197 -33.79 11.12 -6.55
CA PRO A 197 -35.09 11.72 -6.80
C PRO A 197 -36.13 10.64 -7.14
N GLN A 198 -37.41 10.96 -6.95
CA GLN A 198 -38.48 10.11 -7.49
C GLN A 198 -38.30 9.98 -9.01
N SER A 199 -38.39 8.74 -9.50
CA SER A 199 -38.18 8.41 -10.92
C SER A 199 -39.38 8.84 -11.77
N GLU A 200 -39.51 10.15 -11.97
CA GLU A 200 -40.49 10.75 -12.88
C GLU A 200 -39.89 10.98 -14.27
N PRO A 201 -40.71 10.93 -15.35
CA PRO A 201 -40.24 11.22 -16.69
C PRO A 201 -39.54 12.59 -16.80
N GLY A 202 -38.39 12.62 -17.47
CA GLY A 202 -37.59 13.84 -17.66
C GLY A 202 -36.25 13.76 -16.95
N ILE A 203 -35.77 14.90 -16.44
CA ILE A 203 -34.38 15.05 -15.97
C ILE A 203 -34.02 14.10 -14.81
N ALA A 204 -34.97 13.75 -13.94
CA ALA A 204 -34.75 12.83 -12.84
C ALA A 204 -34.45 11.41 -13.34
N ALA A 205 -35.26 10.90 -14.27
CA ALA A 205 -35.02 9.60 -14.90
C ALA A 205 -33.71 9.57 -15.70
N ASP A 206 -33.42 10.62 -16.48
CA ASP A 206 -32.16 10.73 -17.24
C ASP A 206 -30.94 10.73 -16.29
N PHE A 207 -31.04 11.41 -15.15
CA PHE A 207 -29.99 11.44 -14.13
C PHE A 207 -29.74 10.07 -13.49
N ILE A 208 -30.81 9.37 -13.11
CA ILE A 208 -30.71 8.02 -12.50
C ILE A 208 -30.02 7.07 -13.48
N GLU A 209 -30.48 7.03 -14.75
CA GLU A 209 -29.90 6.19 -15.79
C GLU A 209 -28.40 6.49 -16.02
N TRP A 210 -28.05 7.78 -16.11
CA TRP A 210 -26.66 8.20 -16.26
C TRP A 210 -25.81 7.81 -15.05
N TRP A 211 -26.29 8.05 -13.83
CA TRP A 211 -25.55 7.76 -12.60
C TRP A 211 -25.26 6.26 -12.44
N GLU A 212 -26.24 5.40 -12.75
CA GLU A 212 -26.07 3.95 -12.78
C GLU A 212 -25.04 3.51 -13.81
N LEU A 213 -25.05 4.11 -15.02
CA LEU A 213 -24.10 3.78 -16.07
C LEU A 213 -22.65 4.09 -15.65
N VAL A 214 -22.40 5.29 -15.11
CA VAL A 214 -21.03 5.73 -14.77
C VAL A 214 -20.49 5.11 -13.49
N ASN A 215 -21.36 4.56 -12.63
CA ASN A 215 -20.98 3.88 -11.39
C ASN A 215 -21.09 2.36 -11.44
N LYS A 216 -21.48 1.76 -12.56
CA LYS A 216 -21.44 0.30 -12.72
C LYS A 216 -19.98 -0.18 -12.62
N PRO A 217 -19.69 -1.15 -11.73
CA PRO A 217 -18.40 -1.82 -11.77
C PRO A 217 -18.23 -2.46 -13.15
N ALA A 218 -17.05 -2.32 -13.74
CA ALA A 218 -16.75 -2.95 -15.03
C ALA A 218 -17.07 -4.45 -14.92
N PRO A 219 -17.73 -5.06 -15.93
CA PRO A 219 -17.93 -6.50 -15.93
C PRO A 219 -16.56 -7.17 -15.82
N THR A 220 -16.36 -7.95 -14.76
CA THR A 220 -15.25 -8.88 -14.65
C THR A 220 -15.39 -9.83 -15.83
N VAL A 221 -14.47 -9.70 -16.79
CA VAL A 221 -14.32 -10.66 -17.88
C VAL A 221 -13.77 -11.91 -17.22
N ASN A 222 -14.61 -12.94 -17.14
CA ASN A 222 -14.21 -14.31 -16.78
C ASN A 222 -13.34 -14.92 -17.88
#